data_AF-A0A522XA14-F1
#
_entry.id   AF-A0A522XA14-F1
#
_cell.length_a   1.000
_cell.length_b   1.000
_cell.length_c   1.000
_cell.angle_alpha   90.00
_cell.angle_beta   90.00
_cell.angle_gamma   90.00
#
_symmetry.space_group_name_H-M   'P 1'
#
loop_
_entity.id
_entity.type
_entity.pdbx_description
1 polymer ?
#
loop_
_entity_poly.entity_id
_entity_poly.type
_entity_poly.pdbx_seq_one_letter_code
_entity_poly.pdbx_strand_id
1 'polypeptide(L)' 'MSSSTAPHNLFNTRQPFKLADGKSGTLYSLPALETAGIGKISRLPVSLRIVLEAVLRNYDDKKISEAHVRQLANRSEEHT' A
#
# COMPACT_ATOMS: atom_id res chain seq x y z
N MET A 1 22.96 12.88 -11.32
CA MET A 1 22.68 11.60 -10.64
C MET A 1 21.29 11.15 -11.07
N SER A 2 21.21 10.20 -11.99
CA SER A 2 19.95 9.71 -12.55
C SER A 2 19.22 8.88 -11.49
N SER A 3 18.26 9.48 -10.79
CA SER A 3 17.32 8.74 -9.97
C SER A 3 16.38 7.98 -10.90
N SER A 4 16.77 6.79 -11.31
CA SER A 4 15.82 5.81 -11.84
C SER A 4 14.79 5.59 -10.73
N THR A 5 13.57 6.10 -10.91
CA THR A 5 12.45 5.87 -9.99
C THR A 5 12.06 4.40 -10.11
N ALA A 6 12.89 3.52 -9.57
CA ALA A 6 12.59 2.10 -9.49
C ALA A 6 11.32 1.99 -8.64
N PRO A 7 10.22 1.45 -9.18
CA PRO A 7 8.97 1.32 -8.44
C PRO A 7 9.22 0.54 -7.15
N HIS A 8 8.93 1.18 -6.02
CA HIS A 8 9.17 0.62 -4.70
C HIS A 8 8.34 -0.65 -4.48
N ASN A 9 8.85 -1.56 -3.65
CA ASN A 9 8.12 -2.79 -3.28
C ASN A 9 8.02 -2.90 -1.76
N LEU A 10 7.46 -1.86 -1.14
CA LEU A 10 7.27 -1.83 0.31
C LEU A 10 6.35 -3.00 0.72
N PHE A 11 6.79 -3.82 1.67
CA PHE A 11 6.02 -4.95 2.20
C PHE A 11 5.56 -6.00 1.17
N ASN A 12 6.27 -6.15 0.05
CA ASN A 12 5.86 -7.06 -1.04
C ASN A 12 4.46 -6.78 -1.58
N THR A 13 4.02 -5.52 -1.47
CA THR A 13 2.68 -5.10 -1.91
C THR A 13 2.57 -5.03 -3.42
N ARG A 14 3.67 -4.85 -4.13
CA ARG A 14 3.66 -4.74 -5.58
C ARG A 14 3.49 -6.12 -6.21
N GLN A 15 2.28 -6.41 -6.67
CA GLN A 15 1.90 -7.71 -7.21
C GLN A 15 1.48 -7.58 -8.68
N PRO A 16 1.89 -8.52 -9.55
CA PRO A 16 1.36 -8.59 -10.89
C PRO A 16 -0.10 -9.05 -10.86
N PHE A 17 -0.95 -8.43 -11.69
CA PHE A 17 -2.31 -8.90 -11.89
C PHE A 17 -2.60 -9.06 -13.38
N LYS A 18 -3.40 -10.08 -13.72
CA LYS A 18 -3.81 -10.32 -15.10
C LYS A 18 -5.08 -9.54 -15.39
N LEU A 19 -5.06 -8.73 -16.44
CA LEU A 19 -6.24 -8.09 -16.99
C LEU A 19 -6.96 -9.08 -17.92
N ALA A 20 -8.27 -8.88 -18.10
CA ALA A 20 -9.10 -9.72 -18.97
C ALA A 20 -8.59 -9.77 -20.43
N ASP A 21 -7.89 -8.74 -20.86
CA ASP A 21 -7.31 -8.58 -22.21
C ASP A 21 -5.98 -9.35 -22.41
N GLY A 22 -5.58 -10.21 -21.45
CA GLY A 22 -4.31 -10.95 -21.48
C GLY A 22 -3.07 -10.14 -21.10
N LYS A 23 -3.22 -8.83 -20.85
CA LYS A 23 -2.15 -7.94 -20.38
C LYS A 23 -1.87 -8.15 -18.89
N SER A 24 -0.61 -8.02 -18.50
CA SER A 24 -0.21 -8.02 -17.08
C SER A 24 -0.05 -6.59 -16.59
N GLY A 25 -0.84 -6.22 -15.59
CA GLY A 25 -0.70 -4.97 -14.85
C GLY A 25 0.04 -5.17 -13.54
N THR A 26 0.32 -4.08 -12.84
CA THR A 26 0.86 -4.13 -11.48
C THR A 26 -0.06 -3.38 -10.55
N LEU A 27 -0.34 -3.95 -9.37
CA LEU A 27 -1.14 -3.32 -8.32
C LEU A 27 -0.38 -3.33 -7.00
N TYR A 28 -0.71 -2.39 -6.12
CA TYR A 28 -0.27 -2.39 -4.72
C TYR A 28 -1.34 -3.07 -3.88
N SER A 29 -1.08 -4.32 -3.50
CA SER A 29 -1.99 -5.20 -2.78
C SER A 29 -2.09 -4.79 -1.31
N LEU A 30 -3.24 -4.21 -0.94
CA LEU A 30 -3.56 -3.91 0.45
C LEU A 30 -3.58 -5.16 1.36
N PRO A 31 -4.08 -6.34 0.93
CA PRO A 31 -3.96 -7.58 1.71
C PRO A 31 -2.51 -7.96 2.03
N ALA A 32 -1.53 -7.62 1.17
CA ALA A 32 -0.13 -7.93 1.45
C ALA A 32 0.39 -7.16 2.68
N LEU A 33 -0.15 -5.98 2.99
CA LEU A 33 0.16 -5.26 4.23
C LEU A 33 -0.36 -5.99 5.47
N GLU A 34 -1.56 -6.56 5.37
CA GLU A 34 -2.16 -7.34 6.45
C GLU A 34 -1.36 -8.63 6.68
N THR A 35 -0.99 -9.34 5.61
CA THR A 35 -0.09 -10.50 5.67
C THR A 35 1.29 -10.14 6.22
N ALA A 36 1.80 -8.94 5.94
CA ALA A 36 3.05 -8.42 6.49
C ALA A 36 2.93 -7.96 7.95
N GLY A 37 1.77 -8.10 8.59
CA GLY A 37 1.55 -7.75 9.99
C GLY A 37 1.52 -6.24 10.27
N ILE A 38 1.24 -5.42 9.24
CA ILE A 38 1.24 -3.96 9.34
C ILE A 38 -0.01 -3.42 10.03
N GLY A 39 -1.14 -4.12 9.91
CA GLY A 39 -2.40 -3.77 10.53
C GLY A 39 -3.56 -4.58 9.94
N LYS A 40 -4.75 -4.49 10.56
CA LYS A 40 -5.96 -5.18 10.09
C LYS A 40 -6.64 -4.41 8.95
N ILE A 41 -6.04 -4.46 7.76
CA ILE A 41 -6.51 -3.71 6.59
C ILE A 41 -7.93 -4.11 6.17
N SER A 42 -8.31 -5.38 6.37
CA SER A 42 -9.65 -5.88 6.08
C SER A 42 -10.74 -5.22 6.94
N ARG A 43 -10.39 -4.67 8.11
CA ARG A 43 -11.32 -3.97 9.02
C ARG A 43 -11.44 -2.46 8.73
N LEU A 44 -10.64 -1.93 7.81
CA LEU A 44 -10.67 -0.50 7.50
C LEU A 44 -11.92 -0.12 6.66
N PRO A 45 -12.56 1.03 6.96
CA PRO A 45 -13.50 1.68 6.05
C PRO A 45 -12.94 1.80 4.63
N VAL A 46 -13.80 1.67 3.63
CA VAL A 46 -13.40 1.76 2.20
C VAL A 46 -12.61 3.05 1.92
N SER A 47 -13.03 4.19 2.48
CA SER A 47 -12.34 5.46 2.32
C SER A 47 -10.88 5.41 2.81
N LEU A 48 -10.61 4.78 3.96
CA LEU A 48 -9.25 4.63 4.48
C LEU A 48 -8.40 3.68 3.64
N ARG A 49 -9.00 2.63 3.06
CA ARG A 49 -8.31 1.75 2.12
C ARG A 49 -7.86 2.50 0.86
N ILE A 50 -8.69 3.38 0.32
CA ILE A 50 -8.33 4.21 -0.84
C ILE A 50 -7.18 5.15 -0.50
N VAL A 51 -7.24 5.84 0.65
CA VAL A 51 -6.14 6.72 1.09
C VAL A 51 -4.86 5.92 1.34
N LEU A 52 -4.95 4.73 1.95
CA LEU A 52 -3.81 3.87 2.20
C LEU A 52 -3.13 3.41 0.90
N GLU A 53 -3.91 3.04 -0.12
CA GLU A 53 -3.36 2.71 -1.45
C GLU A 53 -2.65 3.91 -2.06
N ALA A 54 -3.25 5.11 -2.00
CA ALA A 54 -2.64 6.32 -2.52
C ALA A 54 -1.34 6.69 -1.80
N VAL A 55 -1.27 6.48 -0.47
CA VAL A 55 -0.05 6.66 0.33
C VAL A 55 1.00 5.65 -0.10
N LEU A 56 0.65 4.37 -0.22
CA LEU A 56 1.57 3.34 -0.69
C LEU A 56 2.14 3.66 -2.06
N ARG A 57 1.28 3.96 -3.03
CA ARG A 57 1.70 4.26 -4.40
C ARG A 57 2.63 5.47 -4.51
N ASN A 58 2.53 6.41 -3.56
CA ASN A 58 3.37 7.61 -3.48
C ASN A 58 4.51 7.48 -2.45
N TYR A 59 4.84 6.27 -2.01
CA TYR A 59 6.01 6.05 -1.17
C TYR A 59 7.28 6.49 -1.90
N ASP A 60 8.05 7.37 -1.27
CA ASP A 60 9.26 7.96 -1.86
C ASP A 60 10.43 8.04 -0.85
N ASP A 61 10.30 7.41 0.33
CA ASP A 61 11.27 7.45 1.45
C ASP A 61 11.50 8.86 2.06
N LYS A 62 11.14 9.93 1.35
CA LYS A 62 11.30 11.34 1.77
C LYS A 62 10.03 11.93 2.38
N LYS A 63 8.94 11.94 1.60
CA LYS A 63 7.65 12.55 2.00
C LYS A 63 6.71 11.55 2.65
N ILE A 64 6.66 10.35 2.06
CA ILE A 64 5.86 9.25 2.54
C ILE A 64 6.83 8.15 2.99
N SER A 65 6.86 7.92 4.29
CA SER A 65 7.69 6.92 4.95
C SER A 65 6.87 5.70 5.36
N GLU A 66 7.57 4.64 5.74
CA GLU A 66 6.96 3.41 6.23
C GLU A 66 6.06 3.66 7.44
N ALA A 67 6.46 4.59 8.31
CA ALA A 67 5.70 5.00 9.48
C ALA A 67 4.33 5.55 9.11
N HIS A 68 4.21 6.35 8.04
CA HIS A 68 2.92 6.87 7.58
C HIS A 68 1.98 5.74 7.16
N VAL A 69 2.50 4.72 6.48
CA VAL A 69 1.73 3.54 6.06
C VAL A 69 1.23 2.77 7.28
N ARG A 70 2.11 2.48 8.25
CA ARG A 70 1.78 1.78 9.50
C ARG A 70 0.75 2.53 10.34
N GLN A 71 0.92 3.84 10.47
CA GLN A 71 0.04 4.68 11.28
C GLN A 71 -1.38 4.76 10.69
N LEU A 72 -1.49 4.82 9.35
CA LEU A 72 -2.79 4.78 8.67
C LEU A 72 -3.44 3.40 8.74
N ALA A 73 -2.65 2.34 8.56
CA ALA A 73 -3.11 0.95 8.63
C ALA A 73 -3.67 0.56 10.01
N ASN A 74 -3.11 1.12 11.09
CA ASN A 74 -3.55 0.86 12.47
C ASN A 74 -4.57 1.88 13.01
N ARG A 75 -4.96 2.91 12.24
CA ARG A 75 -5.80 3.99 12.76
C ARG A 75 -7.27 3.62 13.03
N SER A 76 -7.71 2.43 12.63
CA SER A 76 -9.07 1.93 12.90
C SER A 76 -9.32 1.55 14.37
N GLU A 77 -8.34 1.67 15.26
CA GLU A 77 -8.49 1.36 16.69
C GLU A 77 -8.68 2.60 17.60
N GLU A 78 -8.87 3.80 17.03
CA GLU A 78 -9.19 4.99 17.82
C GLU A 78 -10.65 5.42 17.59
N HIS A 79 -11.50 5.21 18.60
CA HIS A 79 -12.95 5.51 18.72
C HIS A 79 -13.93 4.37 18.39
N THR A 80 -14.11 3.44 19.33
CA THR A 80 -15.45 3.00 19.79
C THR A 80 -15.41 2.75 21.29
#